data_AF-A0A1I0H3L6-F1
#
_entry.id   AF-A0A1I0H3L6-F1
#
_cell.length_a   1.000
_cell.length_b   1.000
_cell.length_c   1.000
_cell.angle_alpha   90.00
_cell.angle_beta   90.00
_cell.angle_gamma   90.00
#
_symmetry.space_group_name_H-M   'P 1'
#
loop_
_entity.id
_entity.type
_entity.pdbx_description
1 polymer ?
#
loop_
_entity_poly.entity_id
_entity_poly.type
_entity_poly.pdbx_seq_one_letter_code
_entity_poly.pdbx_strand_id
1 'polypeptide(L)'
;MNAAGKLGAYVLGLAVVFGGALGVGQVTGPGGDAPAERGSASPAAAGHAETAVADHAETAAADHADSGGHGTDDAHQATATTTTKADTPGGLQVSQNGYTLSLLTTPVTGRPMGLTFRVTGPDQRPVTAYKVEHDKKMHFIVVSRDLTSFQHVHPELAADGTWKTRLTLPAPGAYRAFADFVPEGGEKLTLGADLQAAGDYQPQPLPHVSRTATVGDYTVNLAGNLVPGQSSKLTLTVSKNGKPVTDLQPYLGAYGHLVALRAGDLAYLHVHPEESEQAGPEITFYAEAPSVGNYRLFLDFQHDDQVRTASFTVPATLADGHAPSATHDHGH
;
A
#
# COMPACT_ATOMS: atom_id res chain seq x y z
N MET A 1 31.09 40.31 -19.92
CA MET A 1 30.77 40.25 -18.48
C MET A 1 31.46 39.02 -17.88
N ASN A 2 32.29 39.22 -16.86
CA ASN A 2 32.97 38.16 -16.11
C ASN A 2 31.97 37.38 -15.23
N ALA A 3 32.34 36.17 -14.82
CA ALA A 3 31.47 35.24 -14.09
C ALA A 3 30.85 35.87 -12.81
N ALA A 4 31.62 36.72 -12.11
CA ALA A 4 31.13 37.46 -10.94
C ALA A 4 29.96 38.41 -11.27
N GLY A 5 29.99 39.07 -12.44
CA GLY A 5 28.89 39.94 -12.86
C GLY A 5 27.62 39.18 -13.23
N LYS A 6 27.74 37.96 -13.75
CA LYS A 6 26.58 37.09 -14.05
C LYS A 6 25.95 36.54 -12.78
N LEU A 7 26.75 36.15 -11.78
CA LEU A 7 26.28 35.73 -10.47
C LEU A 7 25.59 36.86 -9.71
N GLY A 8 26.15 38.07 -9.74
CA GLY A 8 25.51 39.25 -9.14
C GLY A 8 24.14 39.56 -9.74
N ALA A 9 24.01 39.52 -11.07
CA ALA A 9 22.74 39.74 -11.76
C ALA A 9 21.70 38.65 -11.45
N TYR A 10 22.14 37.38 -11.31
CA TYR A 10 21.25 36.26 -10.99
C TYR A 10 20.69 36.36 -9.57
N VAL A 11 21.52 36.68 -8.58
CA VAL A 11 21.07 36.86 -7.19
C VAL A 11 20.12 38.05 -7.07
N LEU A 12 20.39 39.16 -7.78
CA LEU A 12 19.50 40.31 -7.80
C LEU A 12 18.14 39.98 -8.43
N GLY A 13 18.13 39.18 -9.50
CA GLY A 13 16.90 38.70 -10.13
C GLY A 13 16.06 37.83 -9.21
N LEU A 14 16.68 36.91 -8.46
CA LEU A 14 16.00 36.08 -7.46
C LEU A 14 15.37 36.91 -6.34
N ALA A 15 16.08 37.92 -5.83
CA ALA A 15 15.56 38.79 -4.79
C ALA A 15 14.30 39.57 -5.23
N VAL A 16 14.27 40.04 -6.49
CA VAL A 16 13.10 40.73 -7.05
C VAL A 16 11.90 39.80 -7.21
N VAL A 17 12.11 38.57 -7.69
CA VAL A 17 11.04 37.59 -7.88
C VAL A 17 10.43 37.17 -6.54
N PHE A 18 11.26 36.84 -5.55
CA PHE A 18 10.76 36.44 -4.22
C PHE A 18 10.15 37.60 -3.44
N GLY A 19 10.72 38.82 -3.54
CA GLY A 19 10.14 40.02 -2.93
C GLY A 19 8.78 40.39 -3.54
N GLY A 20 8.62 40.25 -4.86
CA GLY A 20 7.35 40.49 -5.55
C GLY A 20 6.26 39.48 -5.15
N ALA A 21 6.60 38.20 -5.01
CA ALA A 21 5.65 37.16 -4.61
C ALA A 21 5.13 37.36 -3.17
N LEU A 22 5.99 37.81 -2.24
CA LEU A 22 5.59 38.15 -0.87
C LEU A 22 4.69 39.39 -0.80
N GLY A 23 4.89 40.37 -1.69
CA GLY A 23 4.05 41.57 -1.76
C GLY A 23 2.64 41.30 -2.28
N VAL A 24 2.49 40.42 -3.28
CA VAL A 24 1.17 40.06 -3.85
C VAL A 24 0.34 39.22 -2.87
N GLY A 25 0.98 38.33 -2.10
CA GLY A 25 0.30 37.48 -1.13
C GLY A 25 -0.35 38.24 0.05
N GLN A 26 0.05 39.49 0.30
CA GLN A 26 -0.53 40.34 1.35
C GLN A 26 -1.72 41.19 0.86
N VAL A 27 -1.91 41.34 -0.45
CA VAL A 27 -2.98 42.16 -1.05
C VAL A 27 -4.23 41.33 -1.36
N THR A 28 -4.09 40.01 -1.51
CA THR A 28 -5.20 39.08 -1.78
C THR A 28 -5.37 38.08 -0.63
N GLY A 29 -5.69 38.58 0.56
CA GLY A 29 -6.18 37.74 1.66
C GLY A 29 -7.63 37.30 1.40
N PRO A 30 -8.06 36.11 1.88
CA PRO A 30 -9.44 35.68 1.73
C PRO A 30 -10.34 36.51 2.66
N GLY A 31 -11.18 37.36 2.07
CA GLY A 31 -12.26 38.05 2.76
C GLY A 31 -13.51 37.17 2.86
N GLY A 32 -14.12 37.11 4.04
CA GLY A 32 -15.44 36.51 4.25
C GLY A 32 -15.69 35.91 5.63
N ASP A 33 -15.95 36.79 6.60
CA ASP A 33 -16.86 36.69 7.76
C ASP A 33 -17.02 35.40 8.59
N ALA A 34 -16.60 35.48 9.87
CA ALA A 34 -17.35 34.94 11.02
C ALA A 34 -17.05 35.78 12.28
N PRO A 35 -18.02 35.98 13.20
CA PRO A 35 -17.98 37.05 14.19
C PRO A 35 -17.20 36.71 15.48
N ALA A 36 -16.86 37.78 16.18
CA ALA A 36 -15.98 37.91 17.33
C ALA A 36 -16.34 37.09 18.57
N GLU A 37 -15.32 36.69 19.34
CA GLU A 37 -15.28 36.83 20.80
C GLU A 37 -13.85 37.10 21.32
N ARG A 38 -13.80 37.73 22.50
CA ARG A 38 -12.80 38.68 22.99
C ARG A 38 -11.68 38.07 23.84
N GLY A 39 -10.45 38.58 23.66
CA GLY A 39 -9.50 38.94 24.73
C GLY A 39 -8.73 37.77 25.38
N SER A 40 -7.47 37.88 25.78
CA SER A 40 -6.66 39.06 26.09
C SER A 40 -5.16 38.67 26.15
N ALA A 41 -4.33 39.68 25.90
CA ALA A 41 -3.01 39.91 26.52
C ALA A 41 -1.79 39.01 26.16
N SER A 42 -0.94 39.59 25.30
CA SER A 42 0.53 39.52 25.30
C SER A 42 1.12 40.16 26.60
N PRO A 43 2.45 40.13 26.92
CA PRO A 43 3.57 40.12 25.96
C PRO A 43 4.89 39.37 26.33
N ALA A 44 5.70 39.20 25.28
CA ALA A 44 7.14 39.48 25.16
C ALA A 44 8.24 38.65 25.88
N ALA A 45 9.10 38.12 24.99
CA ALA A 45 10.54 38.37 24.88
C ALA A 45 11.57 37.59 25.71
N ALA A 46 12.37 36.83 24.94
CA ALA A 46 13.84 36.82 24.85
C ALA A 46 14.68 36.32 26.04
N GLY A 47 15.65 35.44 25.70
CA GLY A 47 16.94 35.38 26.41
C GLY A 47 17.50 33.97 26.57
N HIS A 48 18.38 33.57 25.66
CA HIS A 48 19.38 32.54 25.93
C HIS A 48 20.54 33.17 26.71
N ALA A 49 20.96 32.53 27.80
CA ALA A 49 22.30 32.68 28.35
C ALA A 49 22.73 31.42 29.11
N GLU A 50 23.99 31.08 28.85
CA GLU A 50 24.83 30.00 29.32
C GLU A 50 25.25 30.20 30.79
N THR A 51 25.45 29.12 31.54
CA THR A 51 26.32 29.16 32.73
C THR A 51 27.01 27.81 32.96
N ALA A 52 28.33 27.92 33.18
CA ALA A 52 29.27 26.85 33.48
C ALA A 52 29.46 26.62 35.01
N VAL A 53 30.53 25.87 35.35
CA VAL A 53 31.19 25.61 36.66
C VAL A 53 30.79 24.24 37.26
N ALA A 54 31.62 23.16 37.20
CA ALA A 54 32.85 22.80 37.98
C ALA A 54 32.54 22.51 39.48
N ASP A 55 33.10 21.56 40.25
CA ASP A 55 34.16 20.53 40.20
C ASP A 55 34.02 19.66 41.50
N HIS A 56 34.83 18.59 41.65
CA HIS A 56 35.31 17.89 42.87
C HIS A 56 35.05 16.36 43.00
N ALA A 57 36.05 15.56 42.57
CA ALA A 57 36.93 14.62 43.32
C ALA A 57 36.49 14.09 44.71
N GLU A 58 36.90 12.93 45.26
CA GLU A 58 37.68 11.70 44.93
C GLU A 58 37.64 10.82 46.21
N THR A 59 37.83 9.49 46.13
CA THR A 59 38.45 8.51 47.10
C THR A 59 37.83 7.12 46.88
N ALA A 60 38.48 5.95 47.01
CA ALA A 60 39.85 5.51 47.24
C ALA A 60 39.95 4.01 46.84
N ALA A 61 41.18 3.53 46.60
CA ALA A 61 41.53 2.18 46.17
C ALA A 61 41.64 1.14 47.31
N ALA A 62 41.56 -0.16 46.97
CA ALA A 62 42.25 -1.24 47.67
C ALA A 62 42.43 -2.47 46.75
N ASP A 63 43.69 -2.89 46.59
CA ASP A 63 44.18 -4.08 45.88
C ASP A 63 44.06 -5.37 46.71
N HIS A 64 43.84 -6.51 46.05
CA HIS A 64 44.39 -7.82 46.43
C HIS A 64 44.46 -8.75 45.20
N ALA A 65 45.62 -9.38 45.01
CA ALA A 65 45.90 -10.39 43.99
C ALA A 65 45.92 -11.81 44.62
N ASP A 66 45.44 -12.84 43.90
CA ASP A 66 46.24 -14.01 43.45
C ASP A 66 45.40 -15.05 42.63
N SER A 67 46.09 -15.64 41.65
CA SER A 67 45.95 -16.98 41.06
C SER A 67 44.90 -17.31 39.98
N GLY A 68 45.39 -17.38 38.72
CA GLY A 68 45.42 -18.63 37.93
C GLY A 68 44.19 -19.02 37.11
N GLY A 69 44.36 -19.14 35.78
CA GLY A 69 43.53 -20.02 34.94
C GLY A 69 43.23 -19.51 33.54
N HIS A 70 43.86 -20.12 32.53
CA HIS A 70 43.66 -19.89 31.10
C HIS A 70 42.25 -20.24 30.61
N GLY A 71 41.73 -19.43 29.67
CA GLY A 71 40.58 -19.76 28.82
C GLY A 71 40.22 -18.57 27.92
N THR A 72 40.86 -18.50 26.75
CA THR A 72 40.51 -17.53 25.70
C THR A 72 39.31 -18.07 24.91
N ASP A 73 38.12 -17.56 25.18
CA ASP A 73 36.94 -17.76 24.34
C ASP A 73 36.06 -16.49 24.39
N ASP A 74 36.61 -15.36 23.93
CA ASP A 74 35.78 -14.19 23.68
C ASP A 74 35.12 -14.32 22.31
N ALA A 75 33.87 -14.79 22.41
CA ALA A 75 32.88 -14.82 21.39
C ALA A 75 32.90 -13.53 20.55
N HIS A 76 33.19 -13.69 19.26
CA HIS A 76 32.72 -12.74 18.26
C HIS A 76 31.20 -12.67 18.40
N GLN A 77 30.72 -11.60 19.03
CA GLN A 77 29.35 -11.13 18.85
C GLN A 77 29.17 -10.91 17.36
N ALA A 78 28.63 -11.93 16.68
CA ALA A 78 27.87 -11.73 15.49
C ALA A 78 26.73 -10.80 15.91
N THR A 79 26.95 -9.51 15.66
CA THR A 79 25.87 -8.57 15.48
C THR A 79 25.06 -9.16 14.34
N ALA A 80 24.05 -9.96 14.70
CA ALA A 80 22.92 -10.17 13.85
C ALA A 80 22.37 -8.76 13.64
N THR A 81 22.83 -8.11 12.56
CA THR A 81 21.96 -7.23 11.81
C THR A 81 20.76 -8.09 11.49
N THR A 82 19.79 -8.09 12.39
CA THR A 82 18.40 -8.25 12.07
C THR A 82 18.15 -7.17 11.02
N THR A 83 18.43 -7.52 9.77
CA THR A 83 17.90 -6.81 8.62
C THR A 83 16.42 -6.82 8.88
N THR A 84 15.90 -5.70 9.37
CA THR A 84 14.46 -5.52 9.54
C THR A 84 13.91 -5.80 8.17
N LYS A 85 13.24 -6.95 8.01
CA LYS A 85 12.50 -7.22 6.78
C LYS A 85 11.62 -5.99 6.62
N ALA A 86 11.77 -5.28 5.51
CA ALA A 86 10.99 -4.09 5.30
C ALA A 86 9.53 -4.53 5.26
N ASP A 87 8.79 -4.31 6.36
CA ASP A 87 7.37 -4.66 6.54
C ASP A 87 6.46 -3.72 5.74
N THR A 88 6.92 -3.28 4.57
CA THR A 88 6.12 -2.47 3.66
C THR A 88 5.13 -3.39 2.96
N PRO A 89 3.82 -3.14 3.05
CA PRO A 89 2.84 -3.91 2.31
C PRO A 89 3.13 -3.94 0.81
N GLY A 90 2.77 -5.06 0.18
CA GLY A 90 2.98 -5.27 -1.25
C GLY A 90 2.31 -4.19 -2.09
N GLY A 91 2.88 -3.93 -3.25
CA GLY A 91 2.25 -3.08 -4.25
C GLY A 91 2.31 -1.58 -3.96
N LEU A 92 2.94 -1.11 -2.89
CA LEU A 92 3.13 0.33 -2.62
C LEU A 92 4.34 0.93 -3.35
N GLN A 93 5.30 0.09 -3.74
CA GLN A 93 6.55 0.52 -4.36
C GLN A 93 6.54 0.21 -5.86
N VAL A 94 6.99 1.17 -6.68
CA VAL A 94 7.23 0.93 -8.13
C VAL A 94 8.48 0.09 -8.37
N SER A 95 9.43 0.15 -7.43
CA SER A 95 10.67 -0.59 -7.46
C SER A 95 10.97 -1.24 -6.12
N GLN A 96 11.40 -2.50 -6.14
CA GLN A 96 11.80 -3.25 -4.95
C GLN A 96 12.87 -4.26 -5.34
N ASN A 97 13.91 -4.41 -4.51
CA ASN A 97 14.99 -5.39 -4.71
C ASN A 97 15.66 -5.29 -6.10
N GLY A 98 15.78 -4.09 -6.67
CA GLY A 98 16.33 -3.86 -8.00
C GLY A 98 15.35 -4.10 -9.17
N TYR A 99 14.16 -4.65 -8.90
CA TYR A 99 13.11 -4.76 -9.90
C TYR A 99 12.32 -3.45 -10.00
N THR A 100 11.89 -3.06 -11.19
CA THR A 100 11.10 -1.84 -11.43
C THR A 100 9.99 -2.09 -12.44
N LEU A 101 8.75 -1.73 -12.09
CA LEU A 101 7.60 -1.75 -12.99
C LEU A 101 7.55 -0.46 -13.82
N SER A 102 7.51 -0.58 -15.14
CA SER A 102 7.39 0.54 -16.07
C SER A 102 6.18 0.37 -16.97
N LEU A 103 5.23 1.30 -16.89
CA LEU A 103 4.10 1.39 -17.80
C LEU A 103 4.54 2.05 -19.11
N LEU A 104 4.22 1.44 -20.24
CA LEU A 104 4.65 1.89 -21.57
C LEU A 104 3.50 2.47 -22.41
N THR A 105 2.29 2.45 -21.88
CA THR A 105 1.07 2.93 -22.53
C THR A 105 0.50 4.12 -21.76
N THR A 106 0.09 5.16 -22.49
CA THR A 106 -0.77 6.22 -21.95
C THR A 106 -2.22 5.74 -21.99
N PRO A 107 -2.92 5.68 -20.84
CA PRO A 107 -4.27 5.12 -20.77
C PRO A 107 -5.32 5.99 -21.47
N VAL A 108 -6.36 5.34 -22.01
CA VAL A 108 -7.60 5.95 -22.49
C VAL A 108 -8.79 5.34 -21.77
N THR A 109 -9.91 6.06 -21.72
CA THR A 109 -11.10 5.68 -20.95
C THR A 109 -12.29 5.35 -21.86
N GLY A 110 -13.27 4.63 -21.30
CA GLY A 110 -14.56 4.37 -21.94
C GLY A 110 -14.54 3.36 -23.10
N ARG A 111 -13.38 2.79 -23.42
CA ARG A 111 -13.23 1.78 -24.48
C ARG A 111 -12.11 0.79 -24.19
N PRO A 112 -12.16 -0.43 -24.73
CA PRO A 112 -11.06 -1.38 -24.65
C PRO A 112 -9.76 -0.77 -25.19
N MET A 113 -8.68 -0.93 -24.44
CA MET A 113 -7.33 -0.52 -24.84
C MET A 113 -6.33 -1.63 -24.59
N GLY A 114 -5.29 -1.67 -25.43
CA GLY A 114 -4.11 -2.48 -25.15
C GLY A 114 -3.23 -1.75 -24.15
N LEU A 115 -2.94 -2.36 -23.02
CA LEU A 115 -1.95 -1.88 -22.06
C LEU A 115 -0.66 -2.66 -22.26
N THR A 116 0.45 -1.95 -22.38
CA THR A 116 1.80 -2.51 -22.40
C THR A 116 2.62 -2.00 -21.23
N PHE A 117 3.43 -2.88 -20.66
CA PHE A 117 4.33 -2.57 -19.55
C PHE A 117 5.54 -3.51 -19.56
N ARG A 118 6.51 -3.24 -18.69
CA ARG A 118 7.72 -4.04 -18.54
C ARG A 118 8.15 -4.07 -17.08
N VAL A 119 8.76 -5.18 -16.66
CA VAL A 119 9.55 -5.23 -15.42
C VAL A 119 11.02 -5.26 -15.81
N THR A 120 11.78 -4.29 -15.32
CA THR A 120 13.25 -4.27 -15.43
C THR A 120 13.82 -4.91 -14.17
N GLY A 121 14.79 -5.82 -14.31
CA GLY A 121 15.44 -6.50 -13.20
C GLY A 121 16.63 -5.75 -12.62
N PRO A 122 17.27 -6.31 -11.57
CA PRO A 122 18.42 -5.70 -10.89
C PRO A 122 19.61 -5.43 -11.82
N ASP A 123 19.76 -6.24 -12.88
CA ASP A 123 20.79 -6.11 -13.90
C ASP A 123 20.48 -5.04 -14.97
N GLN A 124 19.41 -4.26 -14.76
CA GLN A 124 18.91 -3.22 -15.66
C GLN A 124 18.40 -3.75 -17.02
N ARG A 125 18.10 -5.05 -17.14
CA ARG A 125 17.50 -5.65 -18.33
C ARG A 125 16.03 -6.01 -18.12
N PRO A 126 15.22 -6.10 -19.20
CA PRO A 126 13.87 -6.65 -19.10
C PRO A 126 13.90 -8.06 -18.53
N VAL A 127 13.06 -8.34 -17.53
CA VAL A 127 12.87 -9.70 -17.03
C VAL A 127 12.06 -10.49 -18.07
N THR A 128 12.54 -11.66 -18.46
CA THR A 128 11.87 -12.56 -19.42
C THR A 128 11.58 -13.94 -18.83
N ALA A 129 12.19 -14.28 -17.69
CA ALA A 129 12.06 -15.56 -17.02
C ALA A 129 11.25 -15.40 -15.73
N TYR A 130 10.09 -16.04 -15.69
CA TYR A 130 9.12 -15.96 -14.60
C TYR A 130 8.58 -17.35 -14.30
N LYS A 131 8.40 -17.67 -13.01
CA LYS A 131 7.71 -18.89 -12.59
C LYS A 131 6.21 -18.76 -12.84
N VAL A 132 5.54 -19.90 -12.99
CA VAL A 132 4.08 -19.98 -13.06
C VAL A 132 3.55 -20.20 -11.64
N GLU A 133 2.67 -19.30 -11.19
CA GLU A 133 1.84 -19.44 -9.98
C GLU A 133 0.38 -19.29 -10.38
N HIS A 134 -0.51 -20.15 -9.86
CA HIS A 134 -1.94 -20.12 -10.22
C HIS A 134 -2.18 -20.11 -11.75
N ASP A 135 -1.50 -21.01 -12.47
CA ASP A 135 -1.52 -21.15 -13.93
C ASP A 135 -1.04 -19.93 -14.74
N LYS A 136 -0.50 -18.88 -14.10
CA LYS A 136 -0.05 -17.67 -14.78
C LYS A 136 1.32 -17.22 -14.29
N LYS A 137 2.03 -16.50 -15.15
CA LYS A 137 3.33 -15.91 -14.80
C LYS A 137 3.21 -14.53 -14.15
N MET A 138 2.03 -13.90 -14.29
CA MET A 138 1.76 -12.54 -13.87
C MET A 138 0.28 -12.40 -13.58
N HIS A 139 -0.06 -11.98 -12.36
CA HIS A 139 -1.35 -11.39 -12.06
C HIS A 139 -1.20 -9.89 -12.13
N PHE A 140 -1.95 -9.26 -13.04
CA PHE A 140 -1.91 -7.82 -13.22
C PHE A 140 -3.26 -7.24 -12.85
N ILE A 141 -3.28 -6.38 -11.84
CA ILE A 141 -4.51 -5.84 -11.26
C ILE A 141 -4.51 -4.34 -11.46
N VAL A 142 -5.62 -3.78 -11.94
CA VAL A 142 -5.79 -2.32 -12.10
C VAL A 142 -7.01 -1.88 -11.31
N VAL A 143 -6.80 -0.93 -10.40
CA VAL A 143 -7.83 -0.47 -9.45
C VAL A 143 -7.86 1.05 -9.45
N SER A 144 -9.06 1.65 -9.41
CA SER A 144 -9.18 3.09 -9.21
C SER A 144 -8.75 3.47 -7.79
N ARG A 145 -8.19 4.67 -7.60
CA ARG A 145 -7.76 5.16 -6.28
C ARG A 145 -8.93 5.28 -5.28
N ASP A 146 -10.16 5.44 -5.78
CA ASP A 146 -11.39 5.45 -4.98
C ASP A 146 -12.00 4.05 -4.73
N LEU A 147 -11.36 2.96 -5.20
CA LEU A 147 -11.77 1.57 -4.99
C LEU A 147 -13.13 1.17 -5.59
N THR A 148 -13.62 1.95 -6.56
CA THR A 148 -14.88 1.69 -7.27
C THR A 148 -14.73 0.91 -8.58
N SER A 149 -13.52 0.85 -9.14
CA SER A 149 -13.19 0.08 -10.34
C SER A 149 -12.06 -0.91 -10.05
N PHE A 150 -12.20 -2.13 -10.54
CA PHE A 150 -11.24 -3.22 -10.38
C PHE A 150 -11.23 -4.09 -11.63
N GLN A 151 -10.04 -4.47 -12.09
CA GLN A 151 -9.83 -5.47 -13.14
C GLN A 151 -8.64 -6.34 -12.76
N HIS A 152 -8.83 -7.66 -12.73
CA HIS A 152 -7.76 -8.65 -12.59
C HIS A 152 -7.55 -9.30 -13.95
N VAL A 153 -6.39 -9.07 -14.56
CA VAL A 153 -6.07 -9.56 -15.89
C VAL A 153 -4.74 -10.32 -15.90
N HIS A 154 -4.58 -11.17 -16.91
CA HIS A 154 -3.41 -12.03 -17.07
C HIS A 154 -2.72 -11.68 -18.38
N PRO A 155 -1.70 -10.81 -18.35
CA PRO A 155 -1.02 -10.35 -19.55
C PRO A 155 -0.19 -11.47 -20.20
N GLU A 156 0.06 -11.32 -21.49
CA GLU A 156 0.95 -12.18 -22.27
C GLU A 156 2.36 -11.57 -22.33
N LEU A 157 3.38 -12.41 -22.13
CA LEU A 157 4.79 -12.03 -22.20
C LEU A 157 5.32 -12.21 -23.62
N ALA A 158 5.83 -11.14 -24.22
CA ALA A 158 6.60 -11.18 -25.45
C ALA A 158 8.08 -11.51 -25.18
N ALA A 159 8.78 -12.02 -26.20
CA ALA A 159 10.17 -12.45 -26.10
C ALA A 159 11.16 -11.34 -25.67
N ASP A 160 10.81 -10.07 -25.89
CA ASP A 160 11.60 -8.89 -25.51
C ASP A 160 11.36 -8.41 -24.06
N GLY A 161 10.58 -9.17 -23.26
CA GLY A 161 10.21 -8.80 -21.89
C GLY A 161 9.04 -7.83 -21.79
N THR A 162 8.38 -7.50 -22.90
CA THR A 162 7.17 -6.67 -22.88
C THR A 162 5.95 -7.51 -22.52
N TRP A 163 5.19 -7.04 -21.54
CA TRP A 163 3.88 -7.59 -21.20
C TRP A 163 2.77 -6.85 -21.95
N LYS A 164 1.75 -7.58 -22.39
CA LYS A 164 0.59 -7.02 -23.09
C LYS A 164 -0.71 -7.58 -22.53
N THR A 165 -1.69 -6.72 -22.30
CA THR A 165 -3.05 -7.12 -21.95
C THR A 165 -4.08 -6.17 -22.57
N ARG A 166 -5.35 -6.56 -22.59
CA ARG A 166 -6.46 -5.68 -22.92
C ARG A 166 -7.30 -5.44 -21.67
N LEU A 167 -7.66 -4.18 -21.45
CA LEU A 167 -8.54 -3.78 -20.35
C LEU A 167 -9.31 -2.52 -20.73
N THR A 168 -10.33 -2.17 -19.96
CA THR A 168 -11.11 -0.93 -20.15
C THR A 168 -11.10 -0.12 -18.87
N LEU A 169 -10.57 1.10 -18.89
CA LEU A 169 -10.77 2.03 -17.77
C LEU A 169 -12.12 2.72 -17.95
N PRO A 170 -13.10 2.53 -17.05
CA PRO A 170 -14.46 3.00 -17.29
C PRO A 170 -14.58 4.53 -17.31
N ALA A 171 -13.75 5.24 -16.52
CA ALA A 171 -13.82 6.69 -16.36
C ALA A 171 -12.43 7.33 -16.21
N PRO A 172 -12.29 8.65 -16.46
CA PRO A 172 -11.11 9.41 -16.07
C PRO A 172 -10.79 9.29 -14.58
N GLY A 173 -9.52 9.40 -14.21
CA GLY A 173 -9.08 9.35 -12.82
C GLY A 173 -7.72 8.71 -12.61
N ALA A 174 -7.35 8.65 -11.33
CA ALA A 174 -6.13 7.98 -10.89
C ALA A 174 -6.40 6.51 -10.63
N TYR A 175 -5.57 5.65 -11.23
CA TYR A 175 -5.59 4.21 -11.03
C TYR A 175 -4.23 3.75 -10.52
N ARG A 176 -4.21 2.60 -9.88
CA ARG A 176 -2.98 1.88 -9.53
C ARG A 176 -3.00 0.51 -10.20
N ALA A 177 -1.93 0.22 -10.92
CA ALA A 177 -1.60 -1.11 -11.40
C ALA A 177 -0.75 -1.83 -10.34
N PHE A 178 -1.00 -3.13 -10.19
CA PHE A 178 -0.19 -4.06 -9.43
C PHE A 178 0.31 -5.16 -10.36
N ALA A 179 1.60 -5.44 -10.31
CA ALA A 179 2.22 -6.59 -10.95
C ALA A 179 2.65 -7.55 -9.85
N ASP A 180 1.93 -8.67 -9.70
CA ASP A 180 2.27 -9.76 -8.79
C ASP A 180 2.90 -10.92 -9.57
N PHE A 181 4.16 -11.23 -9.27
CA PHE A 181 4.96 -12.18 -10.03
C PHE A 181 6.09 -12.79 -9.21
N VAL A 182 6.64 -13.89 -9.73
CA VAL A 182 7.88 -14.49 -9.22
C VAL A 182 8.90 -14.59 -10.36
N PRO A 183 10.01 -13.83 -10.32
CA PRO A 183 11.09 -14.01 -11.29
C PRO A 183 11.77 -15.36 -11.06
N GLU A 184 12.29 -15.98 -12.12
CA GLU A 184 13.14 -17.16 -11.94
C GLU A 184 14.39 -16.81 -11.10
N GLY A 185 14.70 -17.65 -10.11
CA GLY A 185 15.82 -17.40 -9.18
C GLY A 185 15.58 -16.32 -8.12
N GLY A 186 14.37 -15.74 -8.01
CA GLY A 186 14.02 -14.77 -6.97
C GLY A 186 12.78 -15.13 -6.15
N GLU A 187 12.44 -14.23 -5.23
CA GLU A 187 11.25 -14.30 -4.38
C GLU A 187 10.05 -13.61 -5.02
N LYS A 188 8.85 -13.91 -4.51
CA LYS A 188 7.60 -13.27 -4.94
C LYS A 188 7.62 -11.77 -4.65
N LEU A 189 7.15 -10.98 -5.61
CA LEU A 189 7.12 -9.53 -5.57
C LEU A 189 5.77 -9.01 -6.05
N THR A 190 5.27 -7.98 -5.38
CA THR A 190 4.14 -7.18 -5.85
C THR A 190 4.61 -5.74 -6.01
N LEU A 191 4.81 -5.31 -7.25
CA LEU A 191 5.17 -3.93 -7.58
C LEU A 191 3.92 -3.13 -7.96
N GLY A 192 3.90 -1.83 -7.68
CA GLY A 192 2.78 -0.97 -8.03
C GLY A 192 3.19 0.32 -8.74
N ALA A 193 2.43 0.67 -9.78
CA ALA A 193 2.63 1.89 -10.57
C ALA A 193 1.29 2.59 -10.81
N ASP A 194 1.29 3.91 -10.82
CA ASP A 194 0.07 4.67 -11.06
C ASP A 194 -0.20 4.85 -12.56
N LEU A 195 -1.46 4.71 -12.97
CA LEU A 195 -1.94 5.13 -14.29
C LEU A 195 -2.82 6.37 -14.13
N GLN A 196 -2.54 7.40 -14.93
CA GLN A 196 -3.34 8.62 -14.94
C GLN A 196 -4.18 8.67 -16.19
N ALA A 197 -5.48 8.43 -16.03
CA ALA A 197 -6.44 8.49 -17.12
C ALA A 197 -7.00 9.91 -17.22
N ALA A 198 -6.60 10.64 -18.26
CA ALA A 198 -6.95 12.04 -18.44
C ALA A 198 -8.47 12.26 -18.61
N GLY A 199 -8.97 13.37 -18.08
CA GLY A 199 -10.35 13.81 -18.21
C GLY A 199 -10.86 14.47 -16.91
N ASP A 200 -12.16 14.72 -16.84
CA ASP A 200 -12.83 15.26 -15.66
C ASP A 200 -13.02 14.16 -14.62
N TYR A 201 -12.11 14.07 -13.65
CA TYR A 201 -12.17 13.09 -12.59
C TYR A 201 -13.03 13.59 -11.43
N GLN A 202 -14.11 12.86 -11.17
CA GLN A 202 -14.98 13.06 -10.03
C GLN A 202 -14.85 11.85 -9.09
N PRO A 203 -14.04 11.93 -8.01
CA PRO A 203 -13.82 10.80 -7.10
C PRO A 203 -15.12 10.37 -6.45
N GLN A 204 -15.37 9.06 -6.41
CA GLN A 204 -16.51 8.51 -5.70
C GLN A 204 -16.15 8.20 -4.24
N PRO A 205 -17.13 8.22 -3.31
CA PRO A 205 -16.90 7.75 -1.96
C PRO A 205 -16.58 6.25 -1.98
N LEU A 206 -15.77 5.80 -1.01
CA LEU A 206 -15.54 4.37 -0.78
C LEU A 206 -16.89 3.66 -0.60
N PRO A 207 -17.15 2.53 -1.31
CA PRO A 207 -18.38 1.77 -1.11
C PRO A 207 -18.57 1.39 0.37
N HIS A 208 -19.79 1.52 0.87
CA HIS A 208 -20.11 1.25 2.27
C HIS A 208 -19.74 -0.17 2.70
N VAL A 209 -19.47 -0.32 4.00
CA VAL A 209 -19.20 -1.62 4.59
C VAL A 209 -20.36 -2.57 4.33
N SER A 210 -20.06 -3.75 3.79
CA SER A 210 -21.06 -4.79 3.52
C SER A 210 -20.42 -6.17 3.61
N ARG A 211 -21.19 -7.12 4.15
CA ARG A 211 -20.87 -8.56 4.17
C ARG A 211 -21.53 -9.34 3.04
N THR A 212 -22.28 -8.66 2.19
CA THR A 212 -23.00 -9.26 1.07
C THR A 212 -22.70 -8.47 -0.19
N ALA A 213 -22.38 -9.19 -1.27
CA ALA A 213 -22.20 -8.63 -2.59
C ALA A 213 -23.12 -9.34 -3.58
N THR A 214 -23.67 -8.57 -4.52
CA THR A 214 -24.53 -9.10 -5.59
C THR A 214 -23.85 -8.85 -6.94
N VAL A 215 -23.78 -9.88 -7.77
CA VAL A 215 -23.20 -9.82 -9.12
C VAL A 215 -24.14 -10.55 -10.07
N GLY A 216 -24.97 -9.81 -10.81
CA GLY A 216 -26.05 -10.40 -11.58
C GLY A 216 -27.04 -11.14 -10.66
N ASP A 217 -27.27 -12.42 -10.93
CA ASP A 217 -28.14 -13.30 -10.14
C ASP A 217 -27.42 -14.04 -9.00
N TYR A 218 -26.13 -13.73 -8.79
CA TYR A 218 -25.33 -14.29 -7.71
C TYR A 218 -25.37 -13.39 -6.48
N THR A 219 -25.42 -14.03 -5.31
CA THR A 219 -25.19 -13.40 -4.00
C THR A 219 -24.03 -14.11 -3.32
N VAL A 220 -23.03 -13.34 -2.91
CA VAL A 220 -21.87 -13.82 -2.17
C VAL A 220 -21.90 -13.23 -0.76
N ASN A 221 -21.89 -14.09 0.25
CA ASN A 221 -21.83 -13.68 1.66
C ASN A 221 -20.43 -13.91 2.22
N LEU A 222 -19.92 -12.96 2.99
CA LEU A 222 -18.60 -12.99 3.62
C LEU A 222 -18.74 -13.17 5.14
N ALA A 223 -18.25 -14.29 5.65
CA ALA A 223 -18.07 -14.58 7.07
C ALA A 223 -16.61 -14.38 7.51
N GLY A 224 -16.40 -14.12 8.80
CA GLY A 224 -15.08 -13.83 9.39
C GLY A 224 -14.81 -12.33 9.57
N ASN A 225 -13.82 -11.98 10.38
CA ASN A 225 -13.43 -10.58 10.65
C ASN A 225 -11.95 -10.41 10.38
N LEU A 226 -11.57 -9.27 9.79
CA LEU A 226 -10.15 -8.90 9.73
C LEU A 226 -9.73 -8.34 11.10
N VAL A 227 -8.73 -8.96 11.70
CA VAL A 227 -8.07 -8.45 12.90
C VAL A 227 -6.65 -8.04 12.55
N PRO A 228 -6.24 -6.78 12.81
CA PRO A 228 -4.89 -6.33 12.50
C PRO A 228 -3.81 -7.18 13.17
N GLY A 229 -2.76 -7.52 12.41
CA GLY A 229 -1.62 -8.31 12.89
C GLY A 229 -1.91 -9.80 13.10
N GLN A 230 -3.07 -10.30 12.66
CA GLN A 230 -3.46 -11.69 12.79
C GLN A 230 -3.88 -12.29 11.45
N SER A 231 -3.58 -13.57 11.26
CA SER A 231 -4.11 -14.37 10.16
C SER A 231 -5.60 -14.65 10.40
N SER A 232 -6.44 -13.96 9.64
CA SER A 232 -7.89 -13.97 9.79
C SER A 232 -8.52 -14.91 8.77
N LYS A 233 -9.32 -15.89 9.22
CA LYS A 233 -10.11 -16.76 8.34
C LYS A 233 -11.32 -15.99 7.79
N LEU A 234 -11.43 -15.94 6.46
CA LEU A 234 -12.54 -15.35 5.72
C LEU A 234 -13.20 -16.44 4.87
N THR A 235 -14.50 -16.63 5.00
CA THR A 235 -15.25 -17.63 4.21
C THR A 235 -16.28 -16.91 3.36
N LEU A 236 -16.22 -17.14 2.04
CA LEU A 236 -17.13 -16.57 1.06
C LEU A 236 -18.06 -17.65 0.54
N THR A 237 -19.36 -17.50 0.76
CA THR A 237 -20.39 -18.45 0.33
C THR A 237 -21.09 -17.93 -0.92
N VAL A 238 -20.99 -18.66 -2.03
CA VAL A 238 -21.59 -18.31 -3.32
C VAL A 238 -22.96 -18.96 -3.48
N SER A 239 -23.96 -18.16 -3.84
CA SER A 239 -25.31 -18.62 -4.17
C SER A 239 -25.81 -17.97 -5.45
N LYS A 240 -26.68 -18.66 -6.20
CA LYS A 240 -27.32 -18.18 -7.42
C LYS A 240 -28.83 -18.33 -7.26
N ASN A 241 -29.58 -17.24 -7.38
CA ASN A 241 -31.04 -17.22 -7.16
C ASN A 241 -31.46 -17.86 -5.80
N GLY A 242 -30.68 -17.59 -4.74
CA GLY A 242 -30.92 -18.10 -3.39
C GLY A 242 -30.52 -19.57 -3.15
N LYS A 243 -30.00 -20.28 -4.15
CA LYS A 243 -29.51 -21.66 -4.01
C LYS A 243 -27.98 -21.68 -3.92
N PRO A 244 -27.37 -22.49 -3.02
CA PRO A 244 -25.92 -22.66 -2.99
C PRO A 244 -25.38 -23.14 -4.34
N VAL A 245 -24.27 -22.56 -4.78
CA VAL A 245 -23.52 -23.02 -5.97
C VAL A 245 -22.54 -24.09 -5.53
N THR A 246 -22.63 -25.31 -6.05
CA THR A 246 -21.81 -26.46 -5.61
C THR A 246 -20.95 -27.05 -6.73
N ASP A 247 -20.86 -26.33 -7.83
CA ASP A 247 -20.24 -26.69 -9.10
C ASP A 247 -19.41 -25.52 -9.65
N LEU A 248 -18.75 -24.77 -8.76
CA LEU A 248 -17.74 -23.78 -9.14
C LEU A 248 -16.67 -24.43 -10.03
N GLN A 249 -16.23 -23.68 -11.03
CA GLN A 249 -15.17 -24.15 -11.93
C GLN A 249 -13.82 -23.61 -11.43
N PRO A 250 -12.75 -24.42 -11.52
CA PRO A 250 -11.41 -23.91 -11.27
C PRO A 250 -11.09 -22.78 -12.26
N TYR A 251 -10.63 -21.66 -11.72
CA TYR A 251 -10.07 -20.54 -12.44
C TYR A 251 -8.68 -20.30 -11.88
N LEU A 252 -7.63 -20.26 -12.72
CA LEU A 252 -6.25 -20.06 -12.26
C LEU A 252 -5.83 -21.06 -11.15
N GLY A 253 -6.19 -22.34 -11.34
CA GLY A 253 -5.86 -23.41 -10.40
C GLY A 253 -6.64 -23.46 -9.09
N ALA A 254 -7.60 -22.57 -8.84
CA ALA A 254 -8.42 -22.58 -7.61
C ALA A 254 -9.89 -22.23 -7.88
N TYR A 255 -10.78 -22.45 -6.91
CA TYR A 255 -12.21 -22.11 -7.04
C TYR A 255 -12.51 -20.61 -6.83
N GLY A 256 -11.54 -19.84 -6.36
CA GLY A 256 -11.61 -18.39 -6.35
C GLY A 256 -10.29 -17.70 -5.99
N HIS A 257 -10.21 -16.41 -6.33
CA HIS A 257 -9.05 -15.55 -6.08
C HIS A 257 -9.50 -14.31 -5.33
N LEU A 258 -8.87 -14.04 -4.19
CA LEU A 258 -9.21 -12.90 -3.35
C LEU A 258 -8.08 -11.87 -3.35
N VAL A 259 -8.38 -10.68 -3.88
CA VAL A 259 -7.54 -9.49 -3.75
C VAL A 259 -8.10 -8.63 -2.63
N ALA A 260 -7.26 -8.25 -1.66
CA ALA A 260 -7.66 -7.33 -0.60
C ALA A 260 -6.72 -6.13 -0.55
N LEU A 261 -7.30 -4.93 -0.55
CA LEU A 261 -6.58 -3.65 -0.62
C LEU A 261 -7.01 -2.73 0.52
N ARG A 262 -6.05 -2.11 1.20
CA ARG A 262 -6.33 -1.09 2.21
C ARG A 262 -6.89 0.18 1.57
N ALA A 263 -7.98 0.70 2.10
CA ALA A 263 -8.50 2.01 1.71
C ALA A 263 -7.51 3.11 2.13
N GLY A 264 -7.23 4.04 1.20
CA GLY A 264 -6.29 5.15 1.40
C GLY A 264 -5.05 5.01 0.52
N ASP A 265 -4.24 3.98 0.74
CA ASP A 265 -2.96 3.78 0.02
C ASP A 265 -2.97 2.60 -0.96
N LEU A 266 -4.01 1.77 -0.94
CA LEU A 266 -4.12 0.53 -1.71
C LEU A 266 -3.02 -0.48 -1.39
N ALA A 267 -2.54 -0.50 -0.15
CA ALA A 267 -1.65 -1.55 0.34
C ALA A 267 -2.25 -2.93 0.05
N TYR A 268 -1.50 -3.78 -0.65
CA TYR A 268 -1.93 -5.13 -1.02
C TYR A 268 -1.75 -6.08 0.16
N LEU A 269 -2.79 -6.83 0.51
CA LEU A 269 -2.77 -7.71 1.67
C LEU A 269 -2.19 -9.07 1.32
N HIS A 270 -1.57 -9.70 2.31
CA HIS A 270 -1.23 -11.10 2.22
C HIS A 270 -2.50 -11.93 2.33
N VAL A 271 -2.84 -12.65 1.26
CA VAL A 271 -4.01 -13.52 1.20
C VAL A 271 -3.60 -14.85 0.60
N HIS A 272 -4.04 -15.96 1.20
CA HIS A 272 -3.91 -17.30 0.62
C HIS A 272 -5.22 -18.05 0.71
N PRO A 273 -5.58 -18.85 -0.31
CA PRO A 273 -6.72 -19.75 -0.24
C PRO A 273 -6.44 -20.91 0.73
N GLU A 274 -7.51 -21.42 1.34
CA GLU A 274 -7.53 -22.76 1.93
C GLU A 274 -7.71 -23.77 0.81
N GLU A 275 -6.77 -24.70 0.66
CA GLU A 275 -6.86 -25.76 -0.35
C GLU A 275 -8.10 -26.62 -0.08
N SER A 276 -8.93 -26.80 -1.11
CA SER A 276 -10.16 -27.58 -1.04
C SER A 276 -10.46 -28.21 -2.39
N GLU A 277 -10.87 -29.48 -2.37
CA GLU A 277 -11.38 -30.17 -3.57
C GLU A 277 -12.88 -29.87 -3.80
N GLN A 278 -13.56 -29.23 -2.86
CA GLN A 278 -14.98 -28.93 -2.95
C GLN A 278 -15.23 -27.75 -3.87
N ALA A 279 -16.07 -27.95 -4.89
CA ALA A 279 -16.47 -26.93 -5.87
C ALA A 279 -17.53 -25.94 -5.32
N GLY A 280 -17.37 -25.50 -4.06
CA GLY A 280 -18.29 -24.62 -3.37
C GLY A 280 -19.28 -25.33 -2.43
N PRO A 281 -20.21 -24.57 -1.80
CA PRO A 281 -20.47 -23.14 -2.04
C PRO A 281 -19.49 -22.21 -1.33
N GLU A 282 -18.69 -22.74 -0.41
CA GLU A 282 -17.75 -21.97 0.39
C GLU A 282 -16.36 -21.96 -0.26
N ILE A 283 -15.75 -20.78 -0.25
CA ILE A 283 -14.35 -20.56 -0.61
C ILE A 283 -13.71 -19.85 0.58
N THR A 284 -12.69 -20.47 1.16
CA THR A 284 -12.02 -19.93 2.36
C THR A 284 -10.67 -19.35 2.01
N PHE A 285 -10.36 -18.20 2.62
CA PHE A 285 -9.07 -17.54 2.56
C PHE A 285 -8.56 -17.20 3.96
N TYR A 286 -7.25 -17.11 4.10
CA TYR A 286 -6.60 -16.49 5.25
C TYR A 286 -5.98 -15.18 4.81
N ALA A 287 -6.30 -14.09 5.52
CA ALA A 287 -5.84 -12.75 5.20
C ALA A 287 -5.22 -12.07 6.42
N GLU A 288 -4.11 -11.35 6.20
CA GLU A 288 -3.42 -10.58 7.24
C GLU A 288 -3.55 -9.08 6.96
N ALA A 289 -4.32 -8.38 7.80
CA ALA A 289 -4.43 -6.94 7.75
C ALA A 289 -3.28 -6.31 8.57
N PRO A 290 -2.45 -5.41 8.01
CA PRO A 290 -1.32 -4.84 8.75
C PRO A 290 -1.73 -3.76 9.77
N SER A 291 -2.94 -3.21 9.64
CA SER A 291 -3.42 -2.12 10.50
C SER A 291 -4.94 -2.12 10.63
N VAL A 292 -5.47 -1.33 11.58
CA VAL A 292 -6.88 -0.93 11.56
C VAL A 292 -7.19 -0.15 10.28
N GLY A 293 -8.46 -0.12 9.88
CA GLY A 293 -8.95 0.64 8.72
C GLY A 293 -9.93 -0.15 7.88
N ASN A 294 -10.41 0.46 6.79
CA ASN A 294 -11.27 -0.22 5.82
C ASN A 294 -10.43 -0.91 4.75
N TYR A 295 -10.88 -2.07 4.31
CA TYR A 295 -10.27 -2.86 3.26
C TYR A 295 -11.33 -3.19 2.20
N ARG A 296 -10.96 -3.05 0.94
CA ARG A 296 -11.78 -3.45 -0.20
C ARG A 296 -11.31 -4.82 -0.68
N LEU A 297 -12.22 -5.78 -0.66
CA LEU A 297 -11.98 -7.16 -1.07
C LEU A 297 -12.65 -7.39 -2.42
N PHE A 298 -11.98 -8.10 -3.31
CA PHE A 298 -12.46 -8.49 -4.63
C PHE A 298 -12.25 -10.00 -4.79
N LEU A 299 -13.35 -10.75 -4.80
CA LEU A 299 -13.36 -12.18 -5.06
C LEU A 299 -13.68 -12.40 -6.53
N ASP A 300 -12.73 -12.97 -7.26
CA ASP A 300 -13.01 -13.60 -8.54
C ASP A 300 -13.40 -15.07 -8.32
N PHE A 301 -14.50 -15.50 -8.95
CA PHE A 301 -14.94 -16.89 -8.99
C PHE A 301 -15.50 -17.23 -10.37
N GLN A 302 -15.42 -18.49 -10.77
CA GLN A 302 -15.93 -18.95 -12.07
C GLN A 302 -17.10 -19.92 -11.91
N HIS A 303 -18.16 -19.65 -12.67
CA HIS A 303 -19.35 -20.50 -12.77
C HIS A 303 -20.01 -20.27 -14.14
N ASP A 304 -20.59 -21.29 -14.77
CA ASP A 304 -21.14 -21.21 -16.14
C ASP A 304 -20.15 -20.61 -17.17
N ASP A 305 -18.88 -21.03 -17.12
CA ASP A 305 -17.78 -20.59 -17.99
C ASP A 305 -17.50 -19.07 -17.98
N GLN A 306 -17.95 -18.38 -16.93
CA GLN A 306 -17.78 -16.94 -16.77
C GLN A 306 -17.15 -16.61 -15.43
N VAL A 307 -16.08 -15.83 -15.47
CA VAL A 307 -15.46 -15.23 -14.29
C VAL A 307 -16.29 -14.03 -13.84
N ARG A 308 -16.54 -13.94 -12.54
CA ARG A 308 -17.29 -12.85 -11.90
C ARG A 308 -16.51 -12.32 -10.72
N THR A 309 -16.58 -11.01 -10.53
CA THR A 309 -15.97 -10.33 -9.38
C THR A 309 -17.04 -9.89 -8.40
N ALA A 310 -17.06 -10.46 -7.20
CA ALA A 310 -17.82 -9.95 -6.05
C ALA A 310 -16.93 -9.05 -5.21
N SER A 311 -17.47 -7.96 -4.65
CA SER A 311 -16.63 -6.99 -3.95
C SER A 311 -17.24 -6.52 -2.64
N PHE A 312 -16.43 -6.49 -1.58
CA PHE A 312 -16.83 -6.10 -0.21
C PHE A 312 -16.00 -4.93 0.30
N THR A 313 -16.58 -4.11 1.15
CA THR A 313 -15.80 -3.22 2.02
C THR A 313 -15.95 -3.76 3.43
N VAL A 314 -14.85 -4.06 4.10
CA VAL A 314 -14.86 -4.57 5.47
C VAL A 314 -13.87 -3.79 6.34
N PRO A 315 -14.21 -3.54 7.61
CA PRO A 315 -13.26 -2.97 8.55
C PRO A 315 -12.32 -4.06 9.07
N ALA A 316 -11.06 -3.72 9.29
CA ALA A 316 -10.20 -4.42 10.25
C ALA A 316 -10.23 -3.66 11.57
N THR A 317 -10.65 -4.35 12.63
CA THR A 317 -10.80 -3.80 13.97
C THR A 317 -10.02 -4.64 14.97
N LEU A 318 -9.58 -4.03 16.06
CA LEU A 318 -9.02 -4.78 17.18
C LEU A 318 -10.10 -5.73 17.73
N ALA A 319 -9.68 -6.93 18.15
CA ALA A 319 -10.58 -8.00 18.59
C ALA A 319 -11.49 -7.58 19.77
N ASP A 320 -11.06 -6.59 20.54
CA ASP A 320 -11.81 -6.00 21.63
C ASP A 320 -12.23 -4.58 21.23
N GLY A 321 -13.51 -4.35 20.94
CA GLY A 321 -14.06 -3.06 20.48
C GLY A 321 -13.94 -1.86 21.43
N HIS A 322 -12.91 -1.77 22.28
CA HIS A 322 -12.60 -0.61 23.09
C HIS A 322 -11.68 0.36 22.33
N ALA A 323 -12.22 1.53 22.02
CA ALA A 323 -11.40 2.73 21.86
C ALA A 323 -10.57 2.94 23.14
N PRO A 324 -9.31 3.40 23.06
CA PRO A 324 -8.57 3.80 24.25
C PRO A 324 -9.35 4.93 24.92
N SER A 325 -9.95 4.62 26.07
CA SER A 325 -10.63 5.62 26.89
C SER A 325 -9.57 6.61 27.38
N ALA A 326 -9.74 7.88 27.04
CA ALA A 326 -8.97 8.96 27.60
C ALA A 326 -9.38 9.13 29.07
N THR A 327 -8.75 8.39 29.98
CA THR A 327 -8.85 8.70 31.40
C THR A 327 -7.90 9.84 31.71
N HIS A 328 -8.45 11.06 31.62
CA HIS A 328 -8.06 12.11 32.54
C HIS A 328 -8.43 11.66 33.96
N ASP A 329 -7.44 11.44 34.81
CA ASP A 329 -7.61 11.66 36.24
C ASP A 329 -6.26 11.93 36.92
N HIS A 330 -6.01 13.20 37.21
CA HIS A 330 -5.10 13.63 38.27
C HIS A 330 -5.86 14.61 39.15
N GLY A 331 -6.74 14.05 39.99
CA GLY A 331 -7.26 14.71 41.18
C GLY A 331 -6.98 13.87 42.42
N HIS A 332 -5.96 14.28 43.18
CA HIS A 332 -5.89 14.42 44.66
C HIS A 332 -4.45 14.30 45.17
#